data_AF-A0A1I7WR36-F1
#
_entry.id   AF-A0A1I7WR36-F1
#
_cell.length_a   1.000
_cell.length_b   1.000
_cell.length_c   1.000
_cell.angle_alpha   90.00
_cell.angle_beta   90.00
_cell.angle_gamma   90.00
#
_symmetry.space_group_name_H-M   'P 1'
#
loop_
_entity.id
_entity.type
_entity.pdbx_description
1 polymer ?
#
loop_
_entity_poly.entity_id
_entity_poly.type
_entity_poly.pdbx_seq_one_letter_code
_entity_poly.pdbx_strand_id
1 'polypeptide(L)'
;MKVNRYEKAGELLSIIRRSLALNVLFTDEKFFTVNLACNSQNNKQLLRRGHQTSQKASVKVRSKTPLVFVEENVKINAKYYQNEILSKLVVPWASKHFGSQNWTFQQDWAPAHGANTTVELCR
;
A
#
# COMPACT_ATOMS: atom_id res chain seq x y z
N MET A 1 -0.59 20.36 -12.52
CA MET A 1 -0.50 19.48 -11.33
C MET A 1 -1.81 19.39 -10.54
N LYS A 2 -2.47 20.50 -10.17
CA LYS A 2 -3.76 20.47 -9.46
C LYS A 2 -4.94 19.96 -10.31
N VAL A 3 -4.98 20.33 -11.60
CA VAL A 3 -6.02 19.88 -12.56
C VAL A 3 -6.06 18.36 -12.68
N ASN A 4 -4.89 17.74 -12.93
CA ASN A 4 -4.75 16.27 -12.97
C ASN A 4 -5.19 15.58 -11.66
N ARG A 5 -4.96 16.20 -10.48
CA ARG A 5 -5.46 15.64 -9.21
C ARG A 5 -6.97 15.67 -9.12
N TYR A 6 -7.61 16.75 -9.58
CA TYR A 6 -9.08 16.87 -9.57
C TYR A 6 -9.72 15.82 -10.49
N GLU A 7 -9.17 15.65 -11.70
CA GLU A 7 -9.64 14.65 -12.66
C GLU A 7 -9.53 13.23 -12.09
N LYS A 8 -8.33 12.85 -11.61
CA LYS A 8 -8.10 11.53 -10.99
C LYS A 8 -8.98 11.27 -9.77
N ALA A 9 -9.22 12.30 -8.94
CA ALA A 9 -10.12 12.18 -7.80
C ALA A 9 -11.57 11.94 -8.25
N GLY A 10 -12.02 12.59 -9.33
CA GLY A 10 -13.32 12.35 -9.94
C GLY A 10 -13.49 10.91 -10.45
N GLU A 11 -12.46 10.38 -11.11
CA GLU A 11 -12.44 8.98 -11.58
C GLU A 11 -12.50 7.99 -10.41
N LEU A 12 -11.65 8.18 -9.40
CA LEU A 12 -11.65 7.34 -8.20
C LEU A 12 -13.01 7.37 -7.49
N LEU A 13 -13.64 8.54 -7.39
CA LEU A 13 -14.97 8.68 -6.83
C LEU A 13 -16.03 7.92 -7.64
N SER A 14 -15.92 7.91 -8.97
CA SER A 14 -16.79 7.11 -9.85
C SER A 14 -16.65 5.61 -9.60
N ILE A 15 -15.43 5.11 -9.44
CA ILE A 15 -15.15 3.70 -9.10
C ILE A 15 -15.78 3.35 -7.75
N ILE A 16 -15.62 4.21 -6.74
CA ILE A 16 -16.18 4.00 -5.40
C ILE A 16 -17.71 3.96 -5.46
N ARG A 17 -18.35 4.89 -6.18
CA ARG A 17 -19.82 4.94 -6.35
C ARG A 17 -20.40 3.69 -7.00
N ARG A 18 -19.64 3.01 -7.86
CA ARG A 18 -20.03 1.74 -8.49
C ARG A 18 -19.87 0.52 -7.58
N SER A 19 -19.57 0.72 -6.29
CA SER A 19 -19.26 -0.35 -5.31
C SER A 19 -18.06 -1.23 -5.70
N LEU A 20 -17.23 -0.77 -6.65
CA LEU A 20 -15.99 -1.46 -7.05
C LEU A 20 -14.83 -1.18 -6.10
N ALA A 21 -15.01 -0.29 -5.11
CA ALA A 21 -14.00 0.00 -4.08
C ALA A 21 -13.52 -1.24 -3.34
N LEU A 22 -14.37 -2.26 -3.20
CA LEU A 22 -14.03 -3.52 -2.54
C LEU A 22 -13.12 -4.43 -3.39
N ASN A 23 -12.95 -4.10 -4.67
CA ASN A 23 -12.11 -4.81 -5.64
C ASN A 23 -10.87 -3.99 -6.01
N VAL A 24 -10.52 -2.97 -5.23
CA VAL A 24 -9.29 -2.20 -5.42
C VAL A 24 -8.27 -2.63 -4.37
N LEU A 25 -7.08 -3.05 -4.83
CA LEU A 25 -5.93 -3.29 -3.98
C LEU A 25 -5.04 -2.05 -3.98
N PHE A 26 -4.93 -1.41 -2.83
CA PHE A 26 -4.02 -0.28 -2.61
C PHE A 26 -2.71 -0.75 -2.00
N THR A 27 -1.59 -0.33 -2.57
CA THR A 27 -0.25 -0.57 -2.03
C THR A 27 0.56 0.73 -1.99
N ASP A 28 1.45 0.82 -1.02
CA ASP A 28 2.36 1.94 -0.82
C ASP A 28 3.58 1.46 -0.03
N GLU A 29 4.75 2.02 -0.31
CA GLU A 29 5.95 1.81 0.48
C GLU A 29 6.04 2.84 1.61
N LYS A 30 6.41 2.37 2.80
CA LYS A 30 6.63 3.26 3.93
C LYS A 30 7.94 2.93 4.63
N PHE A 31 8.75 3.96 4.85
CA PHE A 31 9.90 3.86 5.75
C PHE A 31 9.41 3.67 7.19
N PHE A 32 9.83 2.56 7.81
CA PHE A 32 9.58 2.27 9.22
C PHE A 32 10.86 2.52 10.02
N THR A 33 10.85 3.55 10.85
CA THR A 33 11.94 3.78 11.82
C THR A 33 11.68 2.94 13.07
N VAL A 34 12.51 1.91 13.30
CA VAL A 34 12.38 1.01 14.46
C VAL A 34 12.75 1.73 15.76
N ASN A 35 13.75 2.61 15.73
CA ASN A 35 14.16 3.44 16.86
C ASN A 35 13.63 4.87 16.69
N LEU A 36 12.52 5.18 17.38
CA LEU A 36 11.97 6.54 17.41
C LEU A 36 12.97 7.49 18.10
N ALA A 37 13.34 8.58 17.42
CA ALA A 37 13.76 9.79 18.12
C ALA A 37 12.57 10.26 18.97
N CYS A 38 12.79 10.51 20.26
CA CYS A 38 11.72 10.93 21.17
C CYS A 38 11.11 12.26 20.69
N ASN A 39 9.94 12.20 20.04
CA ASN A 39 9.18 13.38 19.67
C ASN A 39 8.12 13.64 20.75
N SER A 40 8.45 14.52 21.70
CA SER A 40 7.57 14.88 22.82
C SER A 40 6.24 15.50 22.38
N GLN A 41 6.14 16.05 21.17
CA GLN A 41 4.92 16.71 20.68
C GLN A 41 3.90 15.73 20.07
N ASN A 42 4.36 14.68 19.37
CA ASN A 42 3.47 13.71 18.70
C ASN A 42 3.28 12.39 19.47
N ASN A 43 4.12 12.10 20.47
CA ASN A 43 3.97 10.90 21.29
C ASN A 43 3.07 11.18 22.52
N LYS A 44 1.81 11.53 22.29
CA LYS A 44 0.80 11.54 23.37
C LYS A 44 0.33 10.12 23.64
N GLN A 45 1.04 9.42 24.52
CA GLN A 45 0.58 8.13 25.04
C GLN A 45 -0.46 8.38 26.13
N LEU A 46 -1.70 7.95 25.91
CA LEU A 46 -2.73 7.91 26.95
C LEU A 46 -2.49 6.67 27.81
N LEU A 47 -1.47 6.76 28.68
CA LEU A 47 -1.08 5.68 29.58
C LEU A 47 -2.13 5.56 30.69
N ARG A 48 -2.92 4.48 30.69
CA ARG A 48 -3.34 3.91 31.98
C ARG A 48 -2.08 3.34 32.63
N ARG A 49 -1.82 3.69 33.90
CA ARG A 49 -0.68 3.18 34.69
C ARG A 49 -0.45 1.69 34.40
N GLY A 50 0.70 1.36 33.84
CA GLY A 50 1.22 -0.01 33.81
C GLY A 50 1.05 -0.85 32.53
N HIS A 51 0.78 -0.28 31.35
CA HIS A 51 0.86 -1.06 30.10
C HIS A 51 1.43 -0.25 28.94
N GLN A 52 2.55 -0.70 28.39
CA GLN A 52 2.96 -0.33 27.03
C GLN A 52 2.21 -1.24 26.06
N THR A 53 1.18 -0.72 25.39
CA THR A 53 0.60 -1.37 24.22
C THR A 53 0.76 -0.46 23.03
N SER A 54 1.53 -0.95 22.04
CA SER A 54 1.62 -0.35 20.71
C SER A 54 0.24 -0.40 20.06
N GLN A 55 -0.53 0.69 20.13
CA GLN A 55 -1.84 0.76 19.48
C GLN A 55 -1.65 0.84 17.96
N LYS A 56 -1.99 -0.26 17.27
CA LYS A 56 -2.11 -0.29 15.81
C LYS A 56 -3.52 0.13 15.44
N ALA A 57 -3.72 1.41 15.10
CA ALA A 57 -4.96 1.86 14.48
C ALA A 57 -5.01 1.33 13.04
N SER A 58 -6.12 0.72 12.66
CA SER A 58 -6.36 0.32 11.28
C SER A 58 -7.84 0.34 10.96
N VAL A 59 -8.23 1.14 9.98
CA VAL A 59 -9.58 1.16 9.42
C VAL A 59 -9.68 0.03 8.39
N LYS A 60 -10.73 -0.78 8.48
CA LYS A 60 -10.94 -2.00 7.68
C LYS A 60 -12.05 -1.77 6.67
N VAL A 61 -11.77 -1.96 5.38
CA VAL A 61 -12.83 -2.02 4.36
C VAL A 61 -13.09 -3.47 3.88
N ARG A 62 -12.15 -4.42 4.01
CA ARG A 62 -12.46 -5.86 3.85
C ARG A 62 -11.39 -6.81 4.37
N SER A 63 -10.13 -6.57 4.04
CA SER A 63 -8.98 -7.39 4.43
C SER A 63 -7.73 -6.50 4.51
N LYS A 64 -6.66 -7.01 5.12
CA LYS A 64 -5.34 -6.36 5.07
C LYS A 64 -4.38 -7.31 4.38
N THR A 65 -3.59 -6.78 3.47
CA THR A 65 -2.40 -7.47 2.98
C THR A 65 -1.40 -7.66 4.13
N PRO A 66 -0.62 -8.75 4.13
CA PRO A 66 0.53 -8.88 5.01
C PRO A 66 1.48 -7.70 4.80
N LEU A 67 2.03 -7.16 5.89
CA LEU A 67 3.12 -6.20 5.79
C LEU A 67 4.40 -6.95 5.41
N VAL A 68 5.08 -6.44 4.40
CA VAL A 68 6.35 -6.98 3.91
C VAL A 68 7.43 -6.01 4.31
N PHE A 69 8.41 -6.50 5.06
CA PHE A 69 9.60 -5.72 5.41
C PHE A 69 10.68 -6.01 4.38
N VAL A 70 11.16 -4.94 3.76
CA VAL A 70 12.37 -4.97 2.94
C VAL A 70 13.55 -4.64 3.85
N GLU A 71 14.64 -5.38 3.71
CA GLU A 71 15.85 -5.18 4.51
C GLU A 71 16.40 -3.76 4.34
N GLU A 72 17.08 -3.27 5.38
CA GLU A 72 17.71 -1.96 5.36
C GLU A 72 18.71 -1.86 4.20
N ASN A 73 18.77 -0.68 3.56
CA ASN A 73 19.64 -0.38 2.43
C ASN A 73 19.36 -1.17 1.13
N VAL A 74 18.34 -2.02 1.07
CA VAL A 74 17.91 -2.62 -0.20
C VAL A 74 17.18 -1.57 -1.03
N LYS A 75 17.75 -1.26 -2.20
CA LYS A 75 17.13 -0.37 -3.16
C LYS A 75 16.07 -1.13 -3.97
N ILE A 76 14.81 -0.74 -3.82
CA ILE A 76 13.69 -1.23 -4.62
C ILE A 76 13.80 -0.62 -6.03
N ASN A 77 14.50 -1.32 -6.92
CA ASN A 77 14.50 -1.02 -8.35
C ASN A 77 13.38 -1.79 -9.06
N ALA A 78 13.17 -1.52 -10.36
CA ALA A 78 12.09 -2.16 -11.13
C ALA A 78 12.17 -3.70 -11.11
N LYS A 79 13.37 -4.27 -11.28
CA LYS A 79 13.57 -5.74 -11.30
C LYS A 79 13.27 -6.37 -9.93
N TYR A 80 13.73 -5.74 -8.86
CA TYR A 80 13.43 -6.20 -7.50
C TYR A 80 11.93 -6.09 -7.23
N TYR A 81 11.31 -4.97 -7.57
CA TYR A 81 9.88 -4.76 -7.41
C TYR A 81 9.05 -5.82 -8.15
N GLN A 82 9.36 -6.08 -9.42
CA GLN A 82 8.69 -7.10 -10.22
C GLN A 82 8.84 -8.50 -9.61
N ASN A 83 10.07 -8.93 -9.34
CA ASN A 83 10.35 -10.31 -8.95
C ASN A 83 10.01 -10.61 -7.49
N GLU A 84 10.37 -9.71 -6.57
CA GLU A 84 10.27 -9.95 -5.13
C GLU A 84 8.95 -9.46 -4.55
N ILE A 85 8.37 -8.38 -5.11
CA ILE A 85 7.13 -7.80 -4.59
C ILE A 85 5.92 -8.24 -5.43
N LEU A 86 5.90 -7.94 -6.73
CA LEU A 86 4.72 -8.23 -7.56
C LEU A 86 4.48 -9.73 -7.74
N SER A 87 5.45 -10.44 -8.32
CA SER A 87 5.29 -11.85 -8.68
C SER A 87 5.17 -12.79 -7.47
N LYS A 88 5.94 -12.53 -6.40
CA LYS A 88 5.97 -13.41 -5.22
C LYS A 88 4.88 -13.09 -4.19
N LEU A 89 4.46 -11.83 -4.07
CA LEU A 89 3.61 -11.39 -2.94
C LEU A 89 2.27 -10.85 -3.42
N VAL A 90 2.27 -9.83 -4.28
CA VAL A 90 1.03 -9.15 -4.69
C VAL A 90 0.14 -10.06 -5.51
N VAL A 91 0.67 -10.67 -6.58
CA VAL A 91 -0.13 -11.49 -7.50
C VAL A 91 -0.73 -12.70 -6.77
N PRO A 92 0.04 -13.54 -6.04
CA PRO A 92 -0.53 -14.69 -5.34
C PRO A 92 -1.57 -14.29 -4.29
N TRP A 93 -1.33 -13.19 -3.56
CA TRP A 93 -2.30 -12.71 -2.57
C TRP A 93 -3.58 -12.23 -3.24
N ALA A 94 -3.48 -11.43 -4.31
CA ALA A 94 -4.62 -10.89 -5.03
C ALA A 94 -5.45 -12.01 -5.68
N SER A 95 -4.80 -12.98 -6.33
CA SER A 95 -5.48 -14.15 -6.90
C SER A 95 -6.22 -14.96 -5.83
N LYS A 96 -5.64 -15.13 -4.63
CA LYS A 96 -6.32 -15.81 -3.53
C LYS A 96 -7.48 -14.98 -2.95
N HIS A 97 -7.33 -13.66 -2.88
CA HIS A 97 -8.30 -12.78 -2.24
C HIS A 97 -9.52 -12.49 -3.12
N PHE A 98 -9.28 -12.17 -4.39
CA PHE A 98 -10.33 -11.82 -5.35
C PHE A 98 -10.82 -13.03 -6.15
N GLY A 99 -10.06 -14.14 -6.17
CA GLY A 99 -10.41 -15.32 -6.94
C GLY A 99 -10.46 -15.00 -8.44
N SER A 100 -11.59 -15.33 -9.07
CA SER A 100 -11.86 -15.03 -10.47
C SER A 100 -12.48 -13.64 -10.70
N GLN A 101 -12.65 -12.82 -9.65
CA GLN A 101 -13.23 -11.49 -9.81
C GLN A 101 -12.21 -10.53 -10.40
N ASN A 102 -12.66 -9.68 -11.31
CA ASN A 102 -11.87 -8.55 -11.78
C ASN A 102 -11.59 -7.60 -10.60
N TRP A 103 -10.34 -7.16 -10.52
CA TRP A 103 -9.86 -6.25 -9.49
C TRP A 103 -8.92 -5.20 -10.10
N THR A 104 -8.74 -4.10 -9.39
CA THR A 104 -7.90 -2.98 -9.81
C THR A 104 -6.71 -2.88 -8.88
N PHE A 105 -5.51 -2.80 -9.45
CA PHE A 105 -4.29 -2.55 -8.70
C PHE A 105 -4.00 -1.04 -8.66
N GLN A 106 -3.89 -0.45 -7.46
CA GLN A 106 -3.61 0.96 -7.25
C GLN A 106 -2.30 1.13 -6.48
N GLN A 107 -1.37 1.84 -7.11
CA GLN A 107 -0.06 2.22 -6.57
C GLN A 107 0.28 3.65 -7.01
N ASP A 108 1.37 4.22 -6.49
CA ASP A 108 1.90 5.50 -6.94
C ASP A 108 2.71 5.35 -8.26
N TRP A 109 3.27 6.46 -8.75
CA TRP A 109 4.10 6.46 -9.96
C TRP A 109 5.60 6.55 -9.62
N ALA A 110 6.05 5.84 -8.57
CA ALA A 110 7.48 5.74 -8.28
C ALA A 110 8.24 5.15 -9.48
N PRO A 111 9.54 5.46 -9.67
CA PRO A 111 10.29 5.03 -10.85
C PRO A 111 10.27 3.51 -11.12
N ALA A 112 10.26 2.68 -10.07
CA ALA A 112 10.14 1.23 -10.21
C ALA A 112 8.75 0.79 -10.71
N HIS A 113 7.70 1.52 -10.34
CA HIS A 113 6.30 1.23 -10.68
C HIS A 113 5.98 1.69 -12.11
N GLY A 114 6.50 2.86 -12.49
CA GLY A 114 6.34 3.44 -13.82
C GLY A 114 7.28 2.88 -14.90
N ALA A 115 8.15 1.92 -14.57
CA ALA A 115 9.00 1.26 -15.56
C ALA A 115 8.13 0.49 -16.57
N ASN A 116 8.47 0.55 -17.87
CA ASN A 116 7.68 -0.10 -18.92
C ASN A 116 7.44 -1.59 -18.65
N THR A 117 8.47 -2.31 -18.21
CA THR A 117 8.37 -3.74 -17.86
C THR A 117 7.43 -3.98 -16.67
N THR A 118 7.36 -3.05 -15.70
CA THR A 118 6.42 -3.15 -14.58
C THR A 118 4.98 -2.90 -15.05
N VAL A 119 4.78 -1.90 -15.91
CA VAL A 119 3.47 -1.58 -16.48
C VAL A 119 2.95 -2.74 -17.32
N GLU A 120 3.80 -3.35 -18.14
CA GLU A 120 3.45 -4.54 -18.94
C GLU A 120 3.05 -5.73 -18.06
N LEU A 121 3.72 -5.95 -16.93
CA LEU A 121 3.38 -7.01 -15.98
C LEU A 121 2.02 -6.79 -15.29
N CYS A 122 1.57 -5.54 -15.18
CA CYS A 122 0.31 -5.17 -14.52
C CYS A 122 -0.88 -5.00 -15.48
N ARG A 123 -0.67 -5.21 -16.79
CA ARG A 123 -1.74 -5.20 -17.81
C ARG A 123 -2.47 -6.53 -17.81
#